data_AF-A0A923IJ39-F1
#
_entry.id   AF-A0A923IJ39-F1
#
_cell.length_a   1.000
_cell.length_b   1.000
_cell.length_c   1.000
_cell.angle_alpha   90.00
_cell.angle_beta   90.00
_cell.angle_gamma   90.00
#
_symmetry.space_group_name_H-M   'P 1'
#
loop_
_entity.id
_entity.type
_entity.pdbx_description
1 polymer ?
#
loop_
_entity_poly.entity_id
_entity_poly.type
_entity_poly.pdbx_seq_one_letter_code
_entity_poly.pdbx_strand_id
1 'polypeptide(L)'
;MQKLIDEIKKTSGDMARRGWAESNGGNISLRLNPENYEYFNEFQPKSDWVKLPMAMPEIAGERFLVSGTGRFLRNIEVFPEKNIGVIEMDEKGEVYQLLWGYEPVGAPTSELPSHLLSHCRIKEKSDNTSFAFIHTHPNSIIALTYAVANLDTKSLSKLLWQSHAECVVVFPQGVEFLPWI
;
A
#
# COMPACT_ATOMS: atom_id res chain seq x y z
N MET A 1 12.79 5.97 11.64
CA MET A 1 12.19 6.71 10.49
C MET A 1 13.04 6.69 9.22
N GLN A 2 14.27 7.23 9.23
CA GLN A 2 15.09 7.37 8.01
C GLN A 2 15.23 6.06 7.22
N LYS A 3 15.51 4.94 7.90
CA LYS A 3 15.57 3.61 7.29
C LYS A 3 14.30 3.22 6.53
N LEU A 4 13.12 3.49 7.10
CA LEU A 4 11.83 3.20 6.46
C LEU A 4 11.62 4.05 5.20
N ILE A 5 12.01 5.32 5.27
CA ILE A 5 11.96 6.24 4.12
C ILE A 5 12.91 5.75 3.01
N ASP A 6 14.11 5.29 3.37
CA ASP A 6 15.05 4.77 2.38
C ASP A 6 14.57 3.45 1.74
N GLU A 7 13.92 2.58 2.51
CA GLU A 7 13.31 1.34 2.00
C GLU A 7 12.16 1.62 1.01
N ILE A 8 11.28 2.58 1.33
CA ILE A 8 10.18 2.92 0.40
C ILE A 8 10.68 3.68 -0.84
N LYS A 9 11.70 4.53 -0.70
CA LYS A 9 12.38 5.17 -1.85
C LYS A 9 12.95 4.13 -2.80
N LYS A 10 13.66 3.13 -2.25
CA LYS A 10 14.22 2.03 -3.05
C LYS A 10 13.11 1.24 -3.75
N THR A 11 12.09 0.82 -3.00
CA THR A 11 10.98 0.00 -3.52
C THR A 11 10.23 0.72 -4.64
N SER A 12 9.82 1.96 -4.41
CA SER A 12 9.11 2.78 -5.41
C SER A 12 9.97 3.08 -6.65
N GLY A 13 11.26 3.36 -6.47
CA GLY A 13 12.21 3.52 -7.57
C GLY A 13 12.37 2.24 -8.40
N ASP A 14 12.47 1.08 -7.75
CA ASP A 14 12.58 -0.21 -8.43
C ASP A 14 11.31 -0.55 -9.23
N MET A 15 10.13 -0.29 -8.67
CA MET A 15 8.84 -0.45 -9.37
C MET A 15 8.76 0.45 -10.61
N ALA A 16 9.15 1.72 -10.47
CA ALA A 16 9.18 2.67 -11.58
C ALA A 16 10.15 2.24 -12.68
N ARG A 17 11.37 1.82 -12.32
CA ARG A 17 12.39 1.32 -13.27
C ARG A 17 11.96 0.05 -14.00
N ARG A 18 11.16 -0.80 -13.36
CA ARG A 18 10.55 -1.99 -13.98
C ARG A 18 9.36 -1.64 -14.89
N GLY A 19 8.93 -0.39 -14.91
CA GLY A 19 7.75 0.06 -15.66
C GLY A 19 6.44 -0.42 -15.07
N TRP A 20 6.37 -0.64 -13.75
CA TRP A 20 5.16 -1.13 -13.06
C TRP A 20 4.33 0.01 -12.42
N ALA A 21 4.78 1.24 -12.55
CA ALA A 21 4.18 2.42 -11.93
C ALA A 21 4.22 3.61 -12.91
N GLU A 22 3.53 3.48 -14.04
CA GLU A 22 3.41 4.53 -15.04
C GLU A 22 2.53 5.68 -14.53
N SER A 23 2.93 6.93 -14.82
CA SER A 23 2.22 8.12 -14.31
C SER A 23 2.01 8.05 -12.78
N ASN A 24 0.76 8.11 -12.33
CA ASN A 24 0.29 7.95 -10.96
C ASN A 24 -0.30 6.55 -10.69
N GLY A 25 -0.05 5.58 -11.56
CA GLY A 25 -0.44 4.19 -11.39
C GLY A 25 0.40 3.51 -10.31
N GLY A 26 -0.26 2.81 -9.40
CA GLY A 26 0.35 2.19 -8.24
C GLY A 26 0.41 3.08 -6.99
N ASN A 27 0.35 2.43 -5.84
CA ASN A 27 0.33 3.05 -4.53
C ASN A 27 0.90 2.09 -3.47
N ILE A 28 1.45 2.67 -2.39
CA ILE A 28 2.12 1.93 -1.33
C ILE A 28 1.54 2.41 0.00
N SER A 29 1.20 1.48 0.89
CA SER A 29 0.97 1.79 2.30
C SER A 29 1.71 0.83 3.22
N LEU A 30 2.27 1.38 4.28
CA LEU A 30 3.01 0.68 5.32
C LEU A 30 2.34 0.99 6.66
N ARG A 31 1.86 -0.04 7.35
CA ARG A 31 1.52 0.06 8.76
C ARG A 31 2.80 0.27 9.55
N LEU A 32 2.80 1.23 10.47
CA LEU A 32 3.99 1.58 11.23
C LEU A 32 4.08 0.72 12.50
N ASN A 33 5.30 0.27 12.82
CA ASN A 33 5.56 -0.31 14.13
C ASN A 33 5.36 0.75 15.22
N PRO A 34 4.77 0.42 16.39
CA PRO A 34 4.56 1.35 17.50
C PRO A 34 5.84 2.07 17.95
N GLU A 35 7.01 1.43 17.83
CA GLU A 35 8.33 2.03 18.12
C GLU A 35 8.63 3.27 17.26
N ASN A 36 8.00 3.39 16.07
CA ASN A 36 8.15 4.57 15.22
C ASN A 36 7.13 5.67 15.54
N TYR A 37 6.21 5.46 16.49
CA TYR A 37 5.16 6.44 16.78
C TYR A 37 5.72 7.66 17.50
N GLU A 38 6.69 7.48 18.40
CA GLU A 38 7.31 8.58 19.14
C GLU A 38 7.86 9.65 18.21
N TYR A 39 8.43 9.24 17.06
CA TYR A 39 8.91 10.17 16.04
C TYR A 39 7.82 11.12 15.56
N PHE A 40 6.57 10.69 15.47
CA PHE A 40 5.45 11.51 15.00
C PHE A 40 4.67 12.22 16.11
N ASN A 41 4.92 11.89 17.38
CA ASN A 41 4.19 12.50 18.50
C ASN A 41 4.47 14.00 18.67
N GLU A 42 5.63 14.47 18.19
CA GLU A 42 6.00 15.89 18.24
C GLU A 42 5.40 16.70 17.09
N PHE A 43 4.87 16.05 16.05
CA PHE A 43 4.29 16.73 14.90
C PHE A 43 2.88 17.22 15.23
N GLN A 44 2.60 18.48 14.92
CA GLN A 44 1.24 18.99 14.93
C GLN A 44 0.47 18.38 13.75
N PRO A 45 -0.76 17.86 13.96
CA PRO A 45 -1.59 17.38 12.87
C PRO A 45 -1.74 18.45 11.78
N LYS A 46 -1.56 18.04 10.53
CA LYS A 46 -1.66 18.88 9.33
C LYS A 46 -3.07 18.93 8.74
N SER A 47 -4.01 18.17 9.29
CA SER A 47 -5.41 18.19 8.90
C SER A 47 -6.31 17.98 10.11
N ASP A 48 -7.58 18.37 9.97
CA ASP A 48 -8.64 17.87 10.83
C ASP A 48 -8.86 16.35 10.60
N TRP A 49 -9.63 15.74 11.49
CA TRP A 49 -10.11 14.37 11.34
C TRP A 49 -11.03 14.23 10.12
N VAL A 50 -10.71 13.27 9.26
CA VAL A 50 -11.45 12.94 8.04
C VAL A 50 -12.18 11.61 8.22
N LYS A 51 -13.50 11.60 7.99
CA LYS A 51 -14.34 10.41 8.12
C LYS A 51 -14.02 9.36 7.06
N LEU A 52 -13.80 8.13 7.50
CA LEU A 52 -13.69 6.96 6.63
C LEU A 52 -15.08 6.45 6.24
N PRO A 53 -15.21 5.79 5.07
CA PRO A 53 -16.50 5.25 4.64
C PRO A 53 -17.02 4.13 5.56
N MET A 54 -16.15 3.50 6.35
CA MET A 54 -16.51 2.50 7.34
C MET A 54 -15.52 2.47 8.50
N ALA A 55 -15.99 2.04 9.66
CA ALA A 55 -15.15 1.83 10.83
C ALA A 55 -14.25 0.60 10.65
N MET A 56 -13.01 0.71 11.12
CA MET A 56 -11.98 -0.31 11.03
C MET A 56 -11.31 -0.50 12.41
N PRO A 57 -12.04 -1.05 13.41
CA PRO A 57 -11.56 -1.14 14.79
C PRO A 57 -10.29 -1.99 14.94
N GLU A 58 -10.01 -2.90 14.00
CA GLU A 58 -8.83 -3.77 14.01
C GLU A 58 -7.51 -2.99 13.89
N ILE A 59 -7.57 -1.77 13.36
CA ILE A 59 -6.44 -0.87 13.14
C ILE A 59 -6.62 0.47 13.87
N ALA A 60 -7.50 0.52 14.88
CA ALA A 60 -7.74 1.70 15.69
C ALA A 60 -6.45 2.16 16.41
N GLY A 61 -6.24 3.48 16.45
CA GLY A 61 -5.02 4.09 17.00
C GLY A 61 -3.73 3.78 16.24
N GLU A 62 -3.79 3.07 15.12
CA GLU A 62 -2.60 2.76 14.33
C GLU A 62 -2.20 3.90 13.39
N ARG A 63 -0.93 3.89 12.98
CA ARG A 63 -0.37 4.87 12.05
C ARG A 63 0.12 4.19 10.77
N PHE A 64 -0.05 4.90 9.66
CA PHE A 64 0.28 4.39 8.34
C PHE A 64 1.09 5.42 7.55
N LEU A 65 2.17 4.98 6.93
CA LEU A 65 2.81 5.73 5.86
C LEU A 65 2.16 5.33 4.54
N VAL A 66 1.66 6.29 3.78
CA VAL A 66 0.88 6.07 2.55
C VAL A 66 1.46 6.93 1.44
N SER A 67 1.31 6.50 0.17
CA SER A 67 1.57 7.33 -1.02
C SER A 67 0.38 8.22 -1.38
N GLY A 68 0.66 9.38 -1.97
CA GLY A 68 -0.33 10.45 -2.14
C GLY A 68 -1.19 10.32 -3.38
N THR A 69 -2.37 10.94 -3.34
CA THR A 69 -3.24 11.03 -4.51
C THR A 69 -2.59 11.80 -5.65
N GLY A 70 -2.67 11.25 -6.86
CA GLY A 70 -2.07 11.81 -8.08
C GLY A 70 -0.53 11.90 -8.05
N ARG A 71 0.13 11.35 -7.03
CA ARG A 71 1.60 11.37 -6.90
C ARG A 71 2.21 10.24 -7.72
N PHE A 72 3.43 10.46 -8.18
CA PHE A 72 4.13 9.50 -9.02
C PHE A 72 5.12 8.73 -8.15
N LEU A 73 5.04 7.39 -8.13
CA LEU A 73 5.91 6.58 -7.27
C LEU A 73 7.40 6.85 -7.54
N ARG A 74 7.78 7.11 -8.81
CA ARG A 74 9.17 7.48 -9.17
C ARG A 74 9.69 8.73 -8.44
N ASN A 75 8.80 9.64 -8.04
CA ASN A 75 9.19 10.89 -7.40
C ASN A 75 9.41 10.72 -5.89
N ILE A 76 9.03 9.59 -5.29
CA ILE A 76 9.33 9.29 -3.88
C ILE A 76 10.84 9.28 -3.65
N GLU A 77 11.62 8.74 -4.61
CA GLU A 77 13.08 8.70 -4.54
C GLU A 77 13.71 10.10 -4.44
N VAL A 78 13.08 11.12 -5.02
CA VAL A 78 13.61 12.49 -5.11
C VAL A 78 13.02 13.40 -4.03
N PHE A 79 11.71 13.32 -3.81
CA PHE A 79 10.96 14.20 -2.92
C PHE A 79 9.98 13.39 -2.05
N PRO A 80 10.46 12.56 -1.12
CA PRO A 80 9.59 11.71 -0.31
C PRO A 80 8.51 12.52 0.42
N GLU A 81 8.86 13.64 1.04
CA GLU A 81 7.95 14.51 1.78
C GLU A 81 6.79 15.08 0.95
N LYS A 82 6.90 15.09 -0.39
CA LYS A 82 5.83 15.53 -1.30
C LYS A 82 4.95 14.37 -1.78
N ASN A 83 5.48 13.16 -1.78
CA ASN A 83 4.87 12.00 -2.45
C ASN A 83 4.35 10.94 -1.48
N ILE A 84 4.80 10.96 -0.22
CA ILE A 84 4.29 10.12 0.86
C ILE A 84 3.90 10.99 2.07
N GLY A 85 3.05 10.44 2.91
CA GLY A 85 2.64 11.07 4.16
C GLY A 85 2.26 10.03 5.21
N VAL A 86 2.19 10.47 6.46
CA VAL A 86 1.83 9.63 7.60
C VAL A 86 0.47 10.05 8.11
N ILE A 87 -0.45 9.10 8.19
CA ILE A 87 -1.77 9.28 8.79
C ILE A 87 -1.86 8.54 10.12
N GLU A 88 -2.71 9.01 11.00
CA GLU A 88 -3.13 8.27 12.19
C GLU A 88 -4.63 8.05 12.22
N MET A 89 -5.02 6.89 12.73
CA MET A 89 -6.41 6.50 12.99
C MET A 89 -6.82 6.95 14.39
N ASP A 90 -8.10 7.30 14.58
CA ASP A 90 -8.63 7.50 15.94
C ASP A 90 -8.78 6.18 16.70
N GLU A 91 -9.14 6.28 17.98
CA GLU A 91 -9.34 5.15 18.90
C GLU A 91 -10.48 4.22 18.48
N LYS A 92 -11.34 4.62 17.53
CA LYS A 92 -12.45 3.81 17.01
C LYS A 92 -12.18 3.28 15.60
N GLY A 93 -11.11 3.72 14.93
CA GLY A 93 -10.84 3.39 13.53
C GLY A 93 -11.88 3.96 12.57
N GLU A 94 -12.54 5.06 12.92
CA GLU A 94 -13.63 5.68 12.17
C GLU A 94 -13.19 6.90 11.35
N VAL A 95 -12.14 7.57 11.80
CA VAL A 95 -11.58 8.77 11.17
C VAL A 95 -10.05 8.64 11.11
N TYR A 96 -9.44 9.39 10.20
CA TYR A 96 -7.97 9.54 10.16
C TYR A 96 -7.59 11.02 10.10
N GLN A 97 -6.38 11.37 10.51
CA GLN A 97 -5.80 12.70 10.26
C GLN A 97 -4.36 12.59 9.76
N LEU A 98 -3.90 13.62 9.03
CA LEU A 98 -2.56 13.70 8.48
C LEU A 98 -1.58 14.24 9.54
N LEU A 99 -0.49 13.53 9.81
CA LEU A 99 0.58 13.95 10.72
C LEU A 99 1.78 14.56 10.00
N TRP A 100 2.16 13.99 8.86
CA TRP A 100 3.38 14.38 8.15
C TRP A 100 3.28 14.16 6.65
N GLY A 101 4.04 14.93 5.87
CA GLY A 101 4.19 14.76 4.43
C GLY A 101 3.16 15.52 3.59
N TYR A 102 3.12 15.15 2.30
CA TYR A 102 2.41 15.80 1.20
C TYR A 102 2.60 17.30 1.05
N GLU A 103 3.84 17.75 1.18
CA GLU A 103 4.18 19.16 0.98
C GLU A 103 3.95 19.63 -0.48
N PRO A 104 3.50 20.89 -0.69
CA PRO A 104 2.99 21.83 0.31
C PRO A 104 1.54 21.54 0.72
N VAL A 105 0.77 20.88 -0.16
CA VAL A 105 -0.61 20.45 0.08
C VAL A 105 -0.82 19.11 -0.63
N GLY A 106 -1.48 18.18 0.04
CA GLY A 106 -1.93 16.95 -0.57
C GLY A 106 -2.64 16.03 0.42
N ALA A 107 -3.03 14.87 -0.08
CA ALA A 107 -3.83 13.88 0.61
C ALA A 107 -3.33 12.47 0.27
N PRO A 108 -3.66 11.45 1.08
CA PRO A 108 -3.40 10.05 0.73
C PRO A 108 -4.07 9.64 -0.60
N THR A 109 -3.60 8.53 -1.18
CA THR A 109 -4.19 7.92 -2.39
C THR A 109 -5.72 7.84 -2.32
N SER A 110 -6.40 7.98 -3.46
CA SER A 110 -7.85 7.79 -3.57
C SER A 110 -8.30 6.39 -3.17
N GLU A 111 -7.38 5.41 -3.20
CA GLU A 111 -7.62 4.02 -2.80
C GLU A 111 -7.38 3.78 -1.31
N LEU A 112 -7.22 4.82 -0.48
CA LEU A 112 -6.91 4.67 0.94
C LEU A 112 -7.86 3.68 1.67
N PRO A 113 -9.20 3.72 1.48
CA PRO A 113 -10.07 2.75 2.13
C PRO A 113 -9.73 1.30 1.79
N SER A 114 -9.39 0.99 0.53
CA SER A 114 -8.99 -0.34 0.09
C SER A 114 -7.67 -0.78 0.73
N HIS A 115 -6.71 0.14 0.88
CA HIS A 115 -5.46 -0.13 1.60
C HIS A 115 -5.72 -0.47 3.07
N LEU A 116 -6.52 0.35 3.76
CA LEU A 116 -6.78 0.17 5.19
C LEU A 116 -7.56 -1.12 5.48
N LEU A 117 -8.58 -1.43 4.68
CA LEU A 117 -9.29 -2.72 4.76
C LEU A 117 -8.36 -3.91 4.53
N SER A 118 -7.45 -3.77 3.56
CA SER A 118 -6.44 -4.79 3.31
C SER A 118 -5.51 -4.95 4.50
N HIS A 119 -5.12 -3.87 5.17
CA HIS A 119 -4.33 -3.92 6.41
C HIS A 119 -5.08 -4.62 7.56
N CYS A 120 -6.39 -4.40 7.74
CA CYS A 120 -7.18 -5.18 8.71
C CYS A 120 -7.02 -6.69 8.47
N ARG A 121 -7.18 -7.12 7.21
CA ARG A 121 -7.10 -8.54 6.84
C ARG A 121 -5.68 -9.09 6.92
N ILE A 122 -4.69 -8.32 6.49
CA ILE A 122 -3.26 -8.70 6.54
C ILE A 122 -2.83 -8.85 7.99
N LYS A 123 -3.20 -7.92 8.86
CA LYS A 123 -2.88 -7.98 10.30
C LYS A 123 -3.47 -9.23 10.93
N GLU A 124 -4.73 -9.54 10.66
CA GLU A 124 -5.39 -10.76 11.14
C GLU A 124 -4.71 -12.03 10.62
N LYS A 125 -4.41 -12.10 9.30
CA LYS A 125 -3.90 -13.33 8.68
C LYS A 125 -2.43 -13.60 8.87
N SER A 126 -1.64 -12.55 9.06
CA SER A 126 -0.21 -12.66 9.29
C SER A 126 0.16 -12.77 10.77
N ASP A 127 -0.83 -12.85 11.67
CA ASP A 127 -0.61 -12.74 13.12
C ASP A 127 0.24 -11.49 13.46
N ASN A 128 -0.19 -10.35 12.91
CA ASN A 128 0.44 -9.05 13.11
C ASN A 128 1.89 -8.91 12.58
N THR A 129 2.38 -9.82 11.72
CA THR A 129 3.78 -9.80 11.23
C THR A 129 3.97 -9.12 9.87
N SER A 130 2.91 -8.92 9.09
CA SER A 130 2.96 -8.23 7.79
C SER A 130 2.48 -6.79 7.91
N PHE A 131 3.21 -5.87 7.27
CA PHE A 131 3.04 -4.42 7.44
C PHE A 131 2.88 -3.65 6.13
N ALA A 132 3.02 -4.29 4.97
CA ALA A 132 3.02 -3.62 3.69
C ALA A 132 1.83 -4.05 2.82
N PHE A 133 1.24 -3.08 2.13
CA PHE A 133 0.31 -3.31 1.04
C PHE A 133 0.74 -2.46 -0.17
N ILE A 134 0.89 -3.10 -1.32
CA ILE A 134 1.37 -2.48 -2.56
C ILE A 134 0.39 -2.85 -3.67
N HIS A 135 -0.09 -1.84 -4.38
CA HIS A 135 -0.73 -2.03 -5.68
C HIS A 135 0.13 -1.38 -6.76
N THR A 136 0.20 -2.03 -7.92
CA THR A 136 1.09 -1.69 -9.03
C THR A 136 0.58 -2.35 -10.30
N HIS A 137 1.16 -2.01 -11.45
CA HIS A 137 0.74 -2.44 -12.78
C HIS A 137 1.82 -3.28 -13.50
N PRO A 138 2.07 -4.55 -13.12
CA PRO A 138 3.10 -5.35 -13.78
C PRO A 138 2.67 -5.72 -15.20
N ASN A 139 3.37 -5.21 -16.21
CA ASN A 139 3.07 -5.39 -17.64
C ASN A 139 2.76 -6.84 -18.02
N SER A 140 3.59 -7.80 -17.59
CA SER A 140 3.41 -9.21 -17.96
C SER A 140 2.18 -9.85 -17.32
N ILE A 141 1.83 -9.45 -16.08
CA ILE A 141 0.62 -9.95 -15.41
C ILE A 141 -0.61 -9.35 -16.07
N ILE A 142 -0.59 -8.06 -16.41
CA ILE A 142 -1.69 -7.42 -17.14
C ILE A 142 -1.87 -8.08 -18.51
N ALA A 143 -0.80 -8.27 -19.29
CA ALA A 143 -0.91 -8.94 -20.59
C ALA A 143 -1.48 -10.37 -20.47
N LEU A 144 -1.12 -11.10 -19.40
CA LEU A 144 -1.63 -12.44 -19.13
C LEU A 144 -3.15 -12.47 -18.95
N THR A 145 -3.75 -11.46 -18.31
CA THR A 145 -5.21 -11.43 -18.06
C THR A 145 -6.03 -11.28 -19.33
N TYR A 146 -5.45 -10.72 -20.40
CA TYR A 146 -6.10 -10.62 -21.72
C TYR A 146 -5.75 -11.80 -22.65
N ALA A 147 -4.55 -12.37 -22.49
CA ALA A 147 -4.07 -13.44 -23.36
C ALA A 147 -4.69 -14.81 -23.05
N VAL A 148 -5.10 -15.05 -21.80
CA VAL A 148 -5.67 -16.32 -21.35
C VAL A 148 -7.18 -16.20 -21.20
N ALA A 149 -7.91 -16.88 -22.06
CA ALA A 149 -9.38 -16.91 -21.99
C ALA A 149 -9.87 -17.63 -20.72
N ASN A 150 -10.95 -17.11 -20.12
CA ASN A 150 -11.60 -17.68 -18.94
C ASN A 150 -10.65 -17.84 -17.74
N LEU A 151 -9.73 -16.89 -17.55
CA LEU A 151 -8.84 -16.87 -16.40
C LEU A 151 -9.66 -16.77 -15.10
N ASP A 152 -9.34 -17.63 -14.14
CA ASP A 152 -9.92 -17.66 -12.80
C ASP A 152 -8.81 -17.85 -11.76
N THR A 153 -9.14 -17.75 -10.47
CA THR A 153 -8.18 -17.90 -9.36
C THR A 153 -7.35 -19.18 -9.46
N LYS A 154 -7.97 -20.31 -9.84
CA LYS A 154 -7.30 -21.62 -9.89
C LYS A 154 -6.34 -21.71 -11.07
N SER A 155 -6.77 -21.28 -12.25
CA SER A 155 -5.99 -21.30 -13.48
C SER A 155 -4.84 -20.30 -13.43
N LEU A 156 -5.05 -19.09 -12.91
CA LEU A 156 -3.99 -18.10 -12.70
C LEU A 156 -2.92 -18.63 -11.74
N SER A 157 -3.32 -19.11 -10.56
CA SER A 157 -2.38 -19.64 -9.57
C SER A 157 -1.55 -20.78 -10.13
N LYS A 158 -2.20 -21.74 -10.80
CA LYS A 158 -1.52 -22.88 -11.43
C LYS A 158 -0.53 -22.43 -12.50
N LEU A 159 -0.93 -21.49 -13.35
CA LEU A 159 -0.08 -20.98 -14.44
C LEU A 159 1.18 -20.30 -13.89
N LEU A 160 1.05 -19.49 -12.84
CA LEU A 160 2.18 -18.85 -12.18
C LEU A 160 3.09 -19.88 -11.49
N TRP A 161 2.53 -20.85 -10.75
CA TRP A 161 3.31 -21.94 -10.14
C TRP A 161 4.09 -22.78 -11.15
N GLN A 162 3.56 -22.96 -12.36
CA GLN A 162 4.25 -23.70 -13.42
C GLN A 162 5.34 -22.88 -14.12
N SER A 163 5.34 -21.55 -13.96
CA SER A 163 6.34 -20.68 -14.60
C SER A 163 7.72 -20.82 -13.95
N HIS A 164 7.79 -20.88 -12.62
CA HIS A 164 9.03 -21.01 -11.85
C HIS A 164 8.77 -21.82 -10.59
N ALA A 165 9.68 -22.73 -10.24
CA ALA A 165 9.53 -23.57 -9.05
C ALA A 165 9.43 -22.76 -7.75
N GLU A 166 10.00 -21.56 -7.70
CA GLU A 166 9.90 -20.66 -6.55
C GLU A 166 8.47 -20.15 -6.29
N CYS A 167 7.63 -20.06 -7.31
CA CYS A 167 6.28 -19.50 -7.18
C CYS A 167 5.41 -20.28 -6.19
N VAL A 168 5.51 -21.62 -6.17
CA VAL A 168 4.75 -22.45 -5.20
C VAL A 168 5.27 -22.27 -3.77
N VAL A 169 6.53 -21.88 -3.60
CA VAL A 169 7.13 -21.63 -2.28
C VAL A 169 6.83 -20.21 -1.80
N VAL A 170 6.86 -19.21 -2.69
CA VAL A 170 6.64 -17.80 -2.36
C VAL A 170 5.16 -17.50 -2.09
N PHE A 171 4.24 -18.07 -2.87
CA PHE A 171 2.80 -17.90 -2.68
C PHE A 171 2.06 -19.25 -2.77
N PRO A 172 2.22 -20.13 -1.75
CA PRO A 172 1.64 -21.48 -1.77
C PRO A 172 0.10 -21.48 -1.72
N GLN A 173 -0.53 -20.39 -1.28
CA GLN A 173 -1.99 -20.23 -1.27
C GLN A 173 -2.55 -19.76 -2.63
N GLY A 174 -1.67 -19.36 -3.57
CA GLY A 174 -2.05 -18.88 -4.89
C GLY A 174 -2.33 -17.38 -4.95
N VAL A 175 -2.93 -16.94 -6.05
CA VAL A 175 -3.32 -15.56 -6.34
C VAL A 175 -4.80 -15.54 -6.66
N GLU A 176 -5.56 -14.75 -5.91
CA GLU A 176 -6.97 -14.53 -6.18
C GLU A 176 -7.15 -13.63 -7.40
N PHE A 177 -8.02 -14.05 -8.32
CA PHE A 177 -8.37 -13.29 -9.51
C PHE A 177 -9.77 -12.71 -9.34
N LEU A 178 -9.86 -11.38 -9.33
CA LEU A 178 -11.12 -10.64 -9.21
C LEU A 178 -11.64 -10.24 -10.59
N PRO A 179 -12.97 -10.30 -10.83
CA PRO A 179 -13.55 -9.82 -12.07
C PRO A 179 -13.39 -8.30 -12.18
N TRP A 180 -13.34 -7.81 -13.42
CA TRP A 180 -13.42 -6.38 -13.69
C TRP A 180 -14.82 -5.86 -13.30
N ILE A 181 -14.87 -4.71 -12.61
CA ILE A 181 -16.08 -4.05 -12.10
C ILE A 181 -16.46 -2.89 -13.00
#